data_AF-A0A238BNV1-F1
#
_entry.id   AF-A0A238BNV1-F1
#
_cell.length_a   1.000
_cell.length_b   1.000
_cell.length_c   1.000
_cell.angle_alpha   90.00
_cell.angle_beta   90.00
_cell.angle_gamma   90.00
#
_symmetry.space_group_name_H-M   'P 1'
#
loop_
_entity.id
_entity.type
_entity.pdbx_description
1 polymer ?
#
loop_
_entity_poly.entity_id
_entity_poly.type
_entity_poly.pdbx_seq_one_letter_code
_entity_poly.pdbx_strand_id
1 'polypeptide(L)'
;MIEKAKQQVVVEPIYIRWPRIIKEGCKHYYHGFRLLFLEMRLSTKYLWRFLRRKPLLRRERQQLVRTLSDVLRLIPFSAFLIVPFLEFTLPFFLKLFPNMLPSTFKDATKEEEKLRRKLKAKLETAKLLQAAMEEMALYKKKTATDDDKTASIAVEFAEFIKKVRSEGSYVTNKDLLKYIKLFEDELTLDNLPANTLRALCRLLNIQPFGSLEIIRFQLSLKLRALRADDQVFIGSSLEGGVDSLTVPELQAACRARGM
;
A
#
# COMPACT_ATOMS: atom_id res chain seq x y z
N MET A 1 -48.13 29.66 7.36
CA MET A 1 -47.37 30.67 6.59
C MET A 1 -46.05 30.04 6.17
N ILE A 2 -46.12 29.29 5.08
CA ILE A 2 -45.03 28.54 4.46
C ILE A 2 -44.55 29.44 3.34
N GLU A 3 -43.53 30.26 3.58
CA GLU A 3 -42.79 30.99 2.53
C GLU A 3 -41.66 31.80 3.18
N LYS A 4 -40.51 31.17 3.39
CA LYS A 4 -39.20 31.83 3.56
C LYS A 4 -38.07 30.80 3.61
N ALA A 5 -37.90 30.06 2.52
CA ALA A 5 -36.71 29.24 2.29
C ALA A 5 -36.51 29.02 0.78
N LYS A 6 -36.38 30.11 0.01
CA LYS A 6 -35.72 30.08 -1.29
C LYS A 6 -34.41 30.84 -1.16
N GLN A 7 -33.44 30.19 -0.53
CA GLN A 7 -32.04 30.56 -0.67
C GLN A 7 -31.67 30.32 -2.14
N GLN A 8 -31.53 31.41 -2.90
CA GLN A 8 -31.03 31.38 -4.26
C GLN A 8 -29.59 30.85 -4.22
N VAL A 9 -29.41 29.59 -4.59
CA VAL A 9 -28.10 29.05 -4.96
C VAL A 9 -27.74 29.69 -6.30
N VAL A 10 -26.95 30.76 -6.24
CA VAL A 10 -26.34 31.36 -7.42
C VAL A 10 -25.31 30.36 -7.94
N VAL A 11 -25.71 29.58 -8.95
CA VAL A 11 -24.78 28.76 -9.72
C VAL A 11 -24.01 29.72 -10.62
N GLU A 12 -22.78 30.08 -10.23
CA GLU A 12 -21.89 30.84 -11.10
C GLU A 12 -21.67 30.05 -12.41
N PRO A 13 -21.87 30.65 -13.60
CA PRO A 13 -21.56 29.96 -14.84
C PRO A 13 -20.05 29.71 -14.89
N ILE A 14 -19.67 28.43 -14.97
CA ILE A 14 -18.29 28.00 -15.20
C ILE A 14 -17.93 28.42 -16.62
N TYR A 15 -17.48 29.67 -16.80
CA TYR A 15 -16.84 30.09 -18.04
C TYR A 15 -15.52 29.33 -18.15
N ILE A 16 -15.52 28.25 -18.94
CA ILE A 16 -14.32 27.53 -19.36
C ILE A 16 -13.44 28.55 -20.09
N ARG A 17 -12.46 29.10 -19.37
CA ARG A 17 -11.51 30.06 -19.93
C ARG A 17 -10.45 29.28 -20.68
N TRP A 18 -10.85 28.72 -21.83
CA TRP A 18 -10.03 27.94 -22.77
C TRP A 18 -8.58 28.44 -22.89
N PRO A 19 -8.29 29.74 -23.08
CA PRO A 19 -6.91 30.20 -23.20
C PRO A 19 -6.06 30.04 -21.93
N ARG A 20 -6.65 30.15 -20.73
CA ARG A 20 -5.92 29.90 -19.46
C ARG A 20 -5.69 28.42 -19.24
N ILE A 21 -6.70 27.59 -19.49
CA ILE A 21 -6.63 26.13 -19.34
C ILE A 21 -5.60 25.54 -20.32
N ILE A 22 -5.56 26.02 -21.56
CA ILE A 22 -4.56 25.61 -22.56
C ILE A 22 -3.16 26.06 -22.14
N LYS A 23 -2.99 27.30 -21.67
CA LYS A 23 -1.68 27.81 -21.22
C LYS A 23 -1.15 27.07 -20.00
N GLU A 24 -2.03 26.82 -19.02
CA GLU A 24 -1.70 26.06 -17.80
C GLU A 24 -1.44 24.59 -18.12
N GLY A 25 -2.25 23.99 -19.00
CA GLY A 25 -2.05 22.65 -19.54
C GLY A 25 -0.71 22.52 -20.25
N CYS A 26 -0.43 23.32 -21.28
CA CYS A 26 0.84 23.30 -22.01
C CYS A 26 2.06 23.51 -21.10
N LYS A 27 1.97 24.42 -20.13
CA LYS A 27 3.03 24.63 -19.13
C LYS A 27 3.24 23.38 -18.26
N HIS A 28 2.15 22.72 -17.85
CA HIS A 28 2.19 21.47 -17.11
C HIS A 28 2.81 20.32 -17.93
N TYR A 29 2.42 20.17 -19.20
CA TYR A 29 3.01 19.19 -20.12
C TYR A 29 4.51 19.45 -20.36
N TYR A 30 4.90 20.71 -20.55
CA TYR A 30 6.31 21.08 -20.76
C TYR A 30 7.17 20.76 -19.53
N HIS A 31 6.71 21.12 -18.33
CA HIS A 31 7.41 20.80 -17.09
C HIS A 31 7.48 19.29 -16.85
N GLY A 32 6.39 18.55 -17.11
CA GLY A 32 6.35 17.09 -16.99
C GLY A 32 7.32 16.39 -17.94
N PHE A 33 7.37 16.83 -19.21
CA PHE A 33 8.29 16.28 -20.20
C PHE A 33 9.76 16.58 -19.87
N ARG A 34 10.07 17.80 -19.40
CA ARG A 34 11.42 18.18 -18.96
C ARG A 34 11.88 17.34 -17.77
N LEU A 35 10.99 17.09 -16.80
CA LEU A 35 11.29 16.24 -15.64
C LEU A 35 11.56 14.80 -16.07
N LEU A 36 10.70 14.25 -16.94
CA LEU A 36 10.84 12.90 -17.46
C LEU A 36 12.16 12.72 -18.23
N PHE A 37 12.56 13.70 -19.03
CA PHE A 37 13.84 13.66 -19.75
C PHE A 37 15.04 13.60 -18.79
N LEU A 38 15.00 14.37 -17.69
CA LEU A 38 16.04 14.35 -16.66
C LEU A 38 16.10 12.99 -15.96
N GLU A 39 14.95 12.45 -15.58
CA GLU A 39 14.80 11.14 -14.95
C GLU A 39 15.24 10.00 -15.87
N MET A 40 14.96 10.10 -17.18
CA MET A 40 15.43 9.18 -18.20
C MET A 40 16.95 9.14 -18.24
N ARG A 41 17.60 10.30 -18.35
CA ARG A 41 19.07 10.39 -18.44
C ARG A 41 19.76 9.78 -17.22
N LEU A 42 19.23 10.04 -16.02
CA LEU A 42 19.72 9.44 -14.78
C LEU A 42 19.48 7.92 -14.74
N SER A 43 18.30 7.48 -15.16
CA SER A 43 17.93 6.06 -15.19
C SER A 43 18.79 5.27 -16.19
N THR A 44 19.16 5.85 -17.34
CA THR A 44 20.11 5.24 -18.28
C THR A 44 21.47 4.99 -17.62
N LYS A 45 21.96 5.92 -16.78
CA LYS A 45 23.21 5.76 -16.02
C LYS A 45 23.11 4.63 -14.99
N TYR A 46 22.00 4.52 -14.27
CA TYR A 46 21.76 3.43 -13.33
C TYR A 46 21.61 2.08 -14.03
N LEU A 47 20.90 2.03 -15.15
CA LEU A 47 20.79 0.84 -15.99
C LEU A 47 22.17 0.37 -16.44
N TRP A 48 23.03 1.30 -16.85
CA TRP A 48 24.39 0.97 -17.27
C TRP A 48 25.29 0.47 -16.13
N ARG A 49 25.10 0.99 -14.91
CA ARG A 49 25.74 0.45 -13.69
C ARG A 49 25.24 -0.95 -13.34
N PHE A 50 23.93 -1.18 -13.48
CA PHE A 50 23.31 -2.49 -13.26
C PHE A 50 23.82 -3.54 -14.24
N LEU A 51 23.91 -3.20 -15.54
CA LEU A 51 24.49 -4.06 -16.58
C LEU A 51 25.95 -4.42 -16.30
N ARG A 52 26.70 -3.51 -15.68
CA ARG A 52 28.08 -3.72 -15.21
C ARG A 52 28.18 -4.45 -13.86
N ARG A 53 27.09 -5.06 -13.37
CA ARG A 53 26.97 -5.77 -12.09
C ARG A 53 27.39 -4.97 -10.86
N LYS A 54 27.35 -3.63 -10.92
CA LYS A 54 27.58 -2.81 -9.73
C LYS A 54 26.31 -2.81 -8.86
N PRO A 55 26.43 -2.93 -7.53
CA PRO A 55 25.27 -2.82 -6.65
C PRO A 55 24.65 -1.42 -6.80
N LEU A 56 23.32 -1.39 -6.91
CA LEU A 56 22.52 -0.18 -6.91
C LEU A 56 21.96 0.06 -5.52
N LEU A 57 21.88 1.33 -5.11
CA LEU A 57 21.15 1.69 -3.90
C LEU A 57 19.65 1.44 -4.08
N ARG A 58 18.92 1.31 -2.97
CA ARG A 58 17.47 1.04 -2.97
C ARG A 58 16.71 2.11 -3.76
N ARG A 59 17.11 3.37 -3.58
CA ARG A 59 16.57 4.54 -4.31
C ARG A 59 16.81 4.46 -5.81
N GLU A 60 18.04 4.15 -6.22
CA GLU A 60 18.43 4.06 -7.64
C GLU A 60 17.63 2.97 -8.36
N ARG A 61 17.42 1.81 -7.71
CA ARG A 61 16.63 0.71 -8.25
C ARG A 61 15.15 1.09 -8.39
N GLN A 62 14.55 1.72 -7.39
CA GLN A 62 13.16 2.15 -7.45
C GLN A 62 12.93 3.21 -8.53
N GLN A 63 13.84 4.18 -8.64
CA GLN A 63 13.78 5.20 -9.69
C GLN A 63 13.87 4.55 -11.07
N LEU A 64 14.82 3.62 -11.27
CA LEU A 64 14.96 2.88 -12.53
C LEU A 64 13.67 2.13 -12.90
N VAL A 65 13.07 1.40 -11.96
CA VAL A 65 11.82 0.65 -12.18
C VAL A 65 10.65 1.60 -12.50
N ARG A 66 10.56 2.74 -11.81
CA ARG A 66 9.53 3.75 -12.09
C ARG A 66 9.67 4.32 -13.50
N THR A 67 10.86 4.79 -13.86
CA THR A 67 11.13 5.35 -15.19
C THR A 67 10.90 4.32 -16.29
N LEU A 68 11.35 3.07 -16.11
CA LEU A 68 11.08 1.99 -17.07
C LEU A 68 9.58 1.73 -17.22
N SER A 69 8.83 1.72 -16.11
CA SER A 69 7.39 1.54 -16.14
C SER A 69 6.66 2.68 -16.84
N ASP A 70 7.13 3.92 -16.68
CA ASP A 70 6.58 5.09 -17.37
C ASP A 70 6.92 5.08 -18.86
N VAL A 71 8.12 4.63 -19.24
CA VAL A 71 8.53 4.45 -20.66
C VAL A 71 7.72 3.37 -21.35
N LEU A 72 7.58 2.20 -20.73
CA LEU A 72 6.77 1.12 -21.28
C LEU A 72 5.30 1.53 -21.46
N ARG A 73 4.80 2.40 -20.57
CA ARG A 73 3.47 3.00 -20.70
C ARG A 73 3.37 4.05 -21.80
N LEU A 74 4.45 4.73 -22.17
CA LEU A 74 4.52 5.73 -23.23
C LEU A 74 4.65 5.13 -24.64
N ILE A 75 5.25 3.94 -24.79
CA ILE A 75 5.36 3.23 -26.08
C ILE A 75 4.02 3.08 -26.82
N PRO A 76 2.92 2.62 -26.19
CA PRO A 76 1.63 2.57 -26.87
C PRO A 76 1.14 3.98 -27.24
N PHE A 77 1.38 5.00 -26.40
CA PHE A 77 1.03 6.40 -26.72
C PHE A 77 1.81 6.96 -27.92
N SER A 78 3.08 6.60 -28.11
CA SER A 78 3.88 7.07 -29.24
C SER A 78 3.41 6.52 -30.59
N ALA A 79 2.77 5.35 -30.60
CA ALA A 79 2.17 4.79 -31.82
C ALA A 79 1.04 5.68 -32.38
N PHE A 80 0.30 6.37 -31.51
CA PHE A 80 -0.76 7.32 -31.90
C PHE A 80 -0.22 8.59 -32.57
N LEU A 81 1.03 8.98 -32.30
CA LEU A 81 1.68 10.12 -32.96
C LEU A 81 2.19 9.78 -34.37
N ILE A 82 2.57 8.52 -34.60
CA ILE A 82 3.17 8.06 -35.86
C ILE A 82 2.08 7.64 -36.87
N VAL A 83 0.96 7.10 -36.39
CA VAL A 83 -0.14 6.61 -37.23
C VAL A 83 -1.32 7.59 -37.21
N PRO A 84 -1.57 8.34 -38.30
CA PRO A 84 -2.75 9.21 -38.39
C PRO A 84 -4.05 8.39 -38.26
N PHE A 85 -5.11 8.97 -37.68
CA PHE A 85 -6.41 8.35 -37.35
C PHE A 85 -6.45 7.32 -36.20
N LEU A 86 -5.30 6.93 -35.63
CA LEU A 86 -5.29 6.04 -34.45
C LEU A 86 -5.92 6.72 -33.22
N GLU A 87 -5.92 8.05 -33.16
CA GLU A 87 -6.51 8.86 -32.07
C GLU A 87 -7.98 8.50 -31.78
N PHE A 88 -8.74 8.10 -32.80
CA PHE A 88 -10.13 7.66 -32.65
C PHE A 88 -10.26 6.40 -31.76
N THR A 89 -9.18 5.63 -31.59
CA THR A 89 -9.16 4.44 -30.74
C THR A 89 -8.77 4.74 -29.28
N LEU A 90 -8.36 5.97 -28.94
CA LEU A 90 -8.07 6.38 -27.56
C LEU A 90 -9.18 6.04 -26.54
N PRO A 91 -10.48 6.32 -26.78
CA PRO A 91 -11.54 5.97 -25.83
C PRO A 91 -11.63 4.47 -25.55
N PHE A 92 -11.31 3.62 -26.54
CA PHE A 92 -11.25 2.17 -26.38
C PHE A 92 -9.97 1.74 -25.64
N PHE A 93 -8.83 2.36 -25.94
CA PHE A 93 -7.54 2.04 -25.35
C PHE A 93 -7.47 2.40 -23.85
N LEU A 94 -8.03 3.53 -23.46
CA LEU A 94 -8.15 3.95 -22.05
C LEU A 94 -9.04 3.01 -21.23
N LYS A 95 -10.02 2.37 -21.87
CA LYS A 95 -10.89 1.36 -21.25
C LYS A 95 -10.17 0.01 -21.04
N LEU A 96 -9.26 -0.35 -21.96
CA LEU A 96 -8.45 -1.56 -21.89
C LEU A 96 -7.27 -1.45 -20.93
N PHE A 97 -6.66 -0.26 -20.78
CA PHE A 97 -5.48 -0.05 -19.93
C PHE A 97 -5.67 1.10 -18.93
N PRO A 98 -6.51 0.94 -17.89
CA PRO A 98 -6.85 2.01 -16.95
C PRO A 98 -5.69 2.55 -16.09
N ASN A 99 -4.52 1.89 -16.09
CA ASN A 99 -3.32 2.29 -15.35
C ASN A 99 -2.18 2.85 -16.23
N MET A 100 -2.44 3.10 -17.52
CA MET A 100 -1.40 3.50 -18.49
C MET A 100 -0.96 4.96 -18.39
N LEU A 101 -1.74 5.83 -17.72
CA LEU A 101 -1.38 7.23 -17.59
C LEU A 101 -0.12 7.35 -16.71
N PRO A 102 0.91 8.11 -17.16
CA PRO A 102 2.05 8.44 -16.33
C PRO A 102 1.58 8.99 -14.99
N SER A 103 2.32 8.68 -13.93
CA SER A 103 1.94 9.07 -12.56
C SER A 103 1.72 10.57 -12.38
N THR A 104 2.35 11.39 -13.24
CA THR A 104 2.20 12.85 -13.34
C THR A 104 0.82 13.32 -13.81
N PHE A 105 0.03 12.51 -14.52
CA PHE A 105 -1.28 12.89 -15.09
C PHE A 105 -2.48 12.44 -14.26
N LYS A 106 -2.26 11.99 -13.02
CA LYS A 106 -3.35 11.55 -12.15
C LYS A 106 -3.92 12.71 -11.34
N ASP A 107 -5.24 12.84 -11.33
CA ASP A 107 -5.93 13.81 -10.47
C ASP A 107 -5.66 13.50 -8.99
N ALA A 108 -5.20 14.51 -8.25
CA ALA A 108 -4.90 14.38 -6.82
C ALA A 108 -6.12 13.91 -6.00
N THR A 109 -7.32 14.42 -6.33
CA THR A 109 -8.58 14.07 -5.65
C THR A 109 -8.94 12.59 -5.82
N LYS A 110 -8.74 12.02 -7.01
CA LYS A 110 -8.99 10.59 -7.27
C LYS A 110 -8.02 9.68 -6.52
N GLU A 111 -6.78 10.12 -6.33
CA GLU A 111 -5.79 9.37 -5.54
C GLU A 111 -6.12 9.42 -4.04
N GLU A 112 -6.53 10.57 -3.53
CA GLU A 112 -7.00 10.69 -2.13
C GLU A 112 -8.21 9.80 -1.84
N GLU A 113 -9.20 9.75 -2.74
CA GLU A 113 -10.34 8.85 -2.59
C GLU A 113 -9.91 7.38 -2.58
N LYS A 114 -9.01 6.98 -3.48
CA LYS A 114 -8.47 5.61 -3.50
C LYS A 114 -7.76 5.28 -2.20
N LEU A 115 -6.98 6.22 -1.66
CA LEU A 115 -6.31 6.07 -0.36
C LEU A 115 -7.35 5.90 0.76
N ARG A 116 -8.38 6.75 0.82
CA ARG A 116 -9.47 6.63 1.80
C ARG A 116 -10.20 5.29 1.71
N ARG A 117 -10.50 4.81 0.50
CA ARG A 117 -11.13 3.49 0.28
C ARG A 117 -10.23 2.34 0.77
N LYS A 118 -8.94 2.40 0.48
CA LYS A 118 -7.96 1.41 0.97
C LYS A 118 -7.86 1.40 2.49
N LEU A 119 -7.85 2.57 3.12
CA LEU A 119 -7.82 2.70 4.58
C LEU A 119 -9.09 2.10 5.22
N LYS A 120 -10.27 2.40 4.68
CA LYS A 120 -11.54 1.79 5.14
C LYS A 120 -11.51 0.27 5.05
N ALA A 121 -11.10 -0.26 3.89
CA ALA A 121 -10.98 -1.70 3.69
C ALA A 121 -9.99 -2.34 4.68
N LYS A 122 -8.86 -1.68 4.97
CA LYS A 122 -7.90 -2.14 5.99
C LYS A 122 -8.53 -2.21 7.38
N LEU A 123 -9.28 -1.18 7.78
CA LEU A 123 -9.96 -1.17 9.09
C LEU A 123 -10.98 -2.30 9.22
N GLU A 124 -11.75 -2.56 8.17
CA GLU A 124 -12.69 -3.68 8.13
C GLU A 124 -11.95 -5.02 8.24
N THR A 125 -10.86 -5.22 7.48
CA THR A 125 -10.06 -6.45 7.61
C THR A 125 -9.44 -6.60 8.99
N ALA A 126 -8.97 -5.51 9.61
CA ALA A 126 -8.41 -5.55 10.96
C ALA A 126 -9.45 -5.97 12.00
N LYS A 127 -10.69 -5.47 11.89
CA LYS A 127 -11.82 -5.91 12.75
C LYS A 127 -12.11 -7.40 12.59
N LEU A 128 -12.07 -7.93 11.36
CA LEU A 128 -12.25 -9.36 11.11
C LEU A 128 -11.13 -10.20 11.72
N LEU A 129 -9.87 -9.75 11.60
CA LEU A 129 -8.73 -10.42 12.22
C LEU A 129 -8.87 -10.45 13.75
N GLN A 130 -9.28 -9.33 14.35
CA GLN A 130 -9.54 -9.26 15.79
C GLN A 130 -10.64 -10.23 16.22
N ALA A 131 -11.77 -10.26 15.50
CA ALA A 131 -12.87 -11.19 15.81
C ALA A 131 -12.43 -12.65 15.71
N ALA A 132 -11.65 -13.01 14.68
CA ALA A 132 -11.11 -14.35 14.52
C ALA A 132 -10.13 -14.73 15.64
N MET A 133 -9.31 -13.79 16.13
CA MET A 133 -8.42 -14.02 17.26
C MET A 133 -9.19 -14.23 18.57
N GLU A 134 -10.24 -13.45 18.82
CA GLU A 134 -11.13 -13.65 19.97
C GLU A 134 -11.81 -15.03 19.90
N GLU A 135 -12.28 -15.45 18.72
CA GLU A 135 -12.90 -16.76 18.51
C GLU A 135 -11.92 -17.94 18.75
N MET A 136 -10.67 -17.82 18.28
CA MET A 136 -9.63 -18.83 18.56
C MET A 136 -9.31 -18.96 20.04
N ALA A 137 -9.18 -17.83 20.75
CA ALA A 137 -8.94 -17.83 22.19
C ALA A 137 -10.10 -18.53 22.93
N LEU A 138 -11.34 -18.31 22.49
CA LEU A 138 -12.53 -18.97 23.04
C LEU A 138 -12.63 -20.45 22.69
N TYR A 139 -12.26 -20.85 21.46
CA TYR A 139 -12.23 -22.26 21.06
C TYR A 139 -11.22 -23.04 21.91
N LYS A 140 -10.02 -22.48 22.10
CA LYS A 140 -8.98 -23.11 22.92
C LYS A 140 -9.38 -23.25 24.39
N LYS A 141 -10.08 -22.26 24.95
CA LYS A 141 -10.69 -22.36 26.29
C LYS A 141 -11.62 -23.57 26.42
N LYS A 142 -12.36 -23.93 25.38
CA LYS A 142 -13.30 -25.07 25.39
C LYS A 142 -12.61 -26.42 25.23
N THR A 143 -11.47 -26.46 24.54
CA THR A 143 -10.73 -27.71 24.26
C THR A 143 -9.57 -27.96 25.23
N ALA A 144 -9.26 -27.01 26.11
CA ALA A 144 -8.18 -27.12 27.07
C ALA A 144 -8.51 -28.13 28.18
N THR A 145 -7.61 -29.08 28.40
CA THR A 145 -7.52 -29.89 29.62
C THR A 145 -6.96 -29.06 30.78
N ASP A 146 -7.35 -29.36 32.02
CA ASP A 146 -7.10 -28.56 33.25
C ASP A 146 -5.62 -28.16 33.50
N ASP A 147 -4.66 -28.80 32.83
CA ASP A 147 -3.21 -28.59 33.02
C ASP A 147 -2.56 -27.58 32.04
N ASP A 148 -3.29 -27.06 31.03
CA ASP A 148 -2.71 -26.20 29.99
C ASP A 148 -2.58 -24.73 30.41
N LYS A 149 -1.41 -24.36 30.95
CA LYS A 149 -1.03 -22.97 31.29
C LYS A 149 -1.13 -21.98 30.12
N THR A 150 -1.12 -22.45 28.88
CA THR A 150 -1.26 -21.61 27.67
C THR A 150 -2.70 -21.16 27.43
N ALA A 151 -3.68 -21.98 27.83
CA ALA A 151 -5.09 -21.65 27.68
C ALA A 151 -5.52 -20.51 28.61
N SER A 152 -5.01 -20.48 29.85
CA SER A 152 -5.28 -19.38 30.79
C SER A 152 -4.68 -18.05 30.29
N ILE A 153 -3.45 -18.06 29.76
CA ILE A 153 -2.80 -16.85 29.22
C ILE A 153 -3.54 -16.32 27.99
N ALA A 154 -4.11 -17.19 27.14
CA ALA A 154 -4.91 -16.77 25.98
C ALA A 154 -6.23 -16.08 26.39
N VAL A 155 -6.86 -16.53 27.49
CA VAL A 155 -8.06 -15.87 28.05
C VAL A 155 -7.72 -14.51 28.65
N GLU A 156 -6.62 -14.44 29.42
CA GLU A 156 -6.12 -13.17 29.95
C GLU A 156 -5.78 -12.17 28.84
N PHE A 157 -5.25 -12.66 27.71
CA PHE A 157 -4.99 -11.84 26.53
C PHE A 157 -6.28 -11.28 25.90
N ALA A 158 -7.33 -12.11 25.77
CA ALA A 158 -8.61 -11.66 25.23
C ALA A 158 -9.27 -10.59 26.12
N GLU A 159 -9.19 -10.74 27.45
CA GLU A 159 -9.66 -9.74 28.41
C GLU A 159 -8.82 -8.47 28.38
N PHE A 160 -7.50 -8.61 28.26
CA PHE A 160 -6.58 -7.49 28.10
C PHE A 160 -6.90 -6.65 26.86
N ILE A 161 -7.11 -7.28 25.71
CA ILE A 161 -7.50 -6.59 24.47
C ILE A 161 -8.83 -5.85 24.63
N LYS A 162 -9.82 -6.44 25.33
CA LYS A 162 -11.10 -5.77 25.62
C LYS A 162 -10.91 -4.55 26.52
N LYS A 163 -10.09 -4.64 27.57
CA LYS A 163 -9.78 -3.52 28.48
C LYS A 163 -9.08 -2.38 27.76
N VAL A 164 -8.07 -2.67 26.94
CA VAL A 164 -7.37 -1.65 26.14
C VAL A 164 -8.33 -0.92 25.19
N ARG A 165 -9.32 -1.62 24.61
CA ARG A 165 -10.33 -1.03 23.73
C ARG A 165 -11.31 -0.11 24.48
N SER A 166 -11.74 -0.49 25.68
CA SER A 166 -12.72 0.27 26.46
C SER A 166 -12.10 1.47 27.18
N GLU A 167 -10.89 1.32 27.70
CA GLU A 167 -10.24 2.30 28.58
C GLU A 167 -9.18 3.14 27.86
N GLY A 168 -8.73 2.72 26.67
CA GLY A 168 -7.65 3.40 25.95
C GLY A 168 -6.30 3.38 26.69
N SER A 169 -6.12 2.40 27.59
CA SER A 169 -4.95 2.31 28.46
C SER A 169 -3.66 1.99 27.68
N TYR A 170 -2.54 2.57 28.14
CA TYR A 170 -1.24 2.38 27.51
C TYR A 170 -0.72 0.96 27.76
N VAL A 171 -0.25 0.30 26.71
CA VAL A 171 0.30 -1.06 26.79
C VAL A 171 1.74 -1.01 27.31
N THR A 172 2.01 -1.68 28.43
CA THR A 172 3.37 -1.72 29.01
C THR A 172 4.22 -2.80 28.34
N ASN A 173 5.53 -2.58 28.21
CA ASN A 173 6.46 -3.60 27.68
C ASN A 173 6.41 -4.94 28.44
N LYS A 174 6.10 -4.90 29.75
CA LYS A 174 5.92 -6.11 30.57
C LYS A 174 4.72 -6.93 30.10
N ASP A 175 3.63 -6.27 29.75
CA ASP A 175 2.41 -6.92 29.23
C ASP A 175 2.68 -7.52 27.85
N LEU A 176 3.41 -6.80 26.98
CA LEU A 176 3.81 -7.32 25.67
C LEU A 176 4.64 -8.59 25.78
N LEU A 177 5.69 -8.59 26.62
CA LEU A 177 6.56 -9.77 26.80
C LEU A 177 5.81 -10.98 27.37
N LYS A 178 4.76 -10.76 28.17
CA LYS A 178 3.89 -11.82 28.68
C LYS A 178 3.12 -12.51 27.55
N TYR A 179 2.58 -11.74 26.61
CA TYR A 179 1.73 -12.26 25.54
C TYR A 179 2.48 -12.66 24.25
N ILE A 180 3.71 -12.18 24.02
CA ILE A 180 4.53 -12.55 22.85
C ILE A 180 4.76 -14.06 22.75
N LYS A 181 4.90 -14.75 23.89
CA LYS A 181 5.08 -16.21 23.93
C LYS A 181 3.90 -16.99 23.34
N LEU A 182 2.67 -16.43 23.40
CA LEU A 182 1.51 -17.03 22.74
C LEU A 182 1.66 -17.05 21.21
N PHE A 183 2.48 -16.16 20.64
CA PHE A 183 2.61 -15.99 19.19
C PHE A 183 3.81 -16.74 18.60
N GLU A 184 4.86 -17.02 19.38
CA GLU A 184 6.05 -17.76 18.93
C GLU A 184 5.72 -19.21 18.57
N ASP A 185 4.90 -19.89 19.39
CA ASP A 185 4.54 -21.31 19.17
C ASP A 185 3.21 -21.47 18.39
N GLU A 186 2.28 -20.53 18.48
CA GLU A 186 0.90 -20.73 18.00
C GLU A 186 0.57 -20.05 16.66
N LEU A 187 1.34 -19.03 16.24
CA LEU A 187 1.11 -18.30 14.98
C LEU A 187 1.98 -18.80 13.83
N THR A 188 2.09 -20.11 13.67
CA THR A 188 2.40 -20.62 12.33
C THR A 188 1.25 -20.21 11.41
N LEU A 189 1.57 -19.71 10.22
CA LEU A 189 0.58 -19.42 9.17
C LEU A 189 -0.33 -20.63 8.87
N ASP A 190 0.05 -21.81 9.35
CA ASP A 190 -0.62 -23.08 9.18
C ASP A 190 -1.86 -23.28 10.05
N ASN A 191 -1.93 -22.62 11.21
CA ASN A 191 -3.07 -22.76 12.13
C ASN A 191 -4.18 -21.73 11.89
N LEU A 192 -3.95 -20.77 10.99
CA LEU A 192 -4.93 -19.73 10.69
C LEU A 192 -5.97 -20.22 9.67
N PRO A 193 -7.27 -19.95 9.88
CA PRO A 193 -8.30 -20.31 8.93
C PRO A 193 -8.15 -19.47 7.66
N ALA A 194 -8.64 -20.02 6.55
CA ALA A 194 -8.45 -19.42 5.22
C ALA A 194 -8.96 -17.96 5.13
N ASN A 195 -10.03 -17.62 5.85
CA ASN A 195 -10.58 -16.26 5.84
C ASN A 195 -9.65 -15.25 6.52
N THR A 196 -9.04 -15.63 7.65
CA THR A 196 -8.08 -14.80 8.39
C THR A 196 -6.78 -14.63 7.60
N LEU A 197 -6.29 -15.68 6.94
CA LEU A 197 -5.15 -15.59 6.03
C LEU A 197 -5.41 -14.64 4.85
N ARG A 198 -6.61 -14.73 4.23
CA ARG A 198 -7.00 -13.79 3.16
C ARG A 198 -7.12 -12.36 3.67
N ALA A 199 -7.60 -12.15 4.89
CA ALA A 199 -7.67 -10.84 5.51
C ALA A 199 -6.26 -10.27 5.79
N LEU A 200 -5.33 -11.10 6.27
CA LEU A 200 -3.91 -10.72 6.44
C LEU A 200 -3.25 -10.34 5.11
N CYS A 201 -3.50 -11.09 4.03
CA CYS A 201 -3.02 -10.73 2.70
C CYS A 201 -3.50 -9.32 2.30
N ARG A 202 -4.81 -9.06 2.44
CA ARG A 202 -5.39 -7.74 2.09
C ARG A 202 -4.80 -6.62 2.93
N LEU A 203 -4.58 -6.84 4.23
CA LEU A 203 -3.96 -5.88 5.14
C LEU A 203 -2.52 -5.50 4.69
N LEU A 204 -1.75 -6.50 4.25
CA LEU A 204 -0.38 -6.35 3.75
C LEU A 204 -0.31 -5.93 2.26
N ASN A 205 -1.44 -5.50 1.68
CA ASN A 205 -1.58 -5.11 0.27
C ASN A 205 -1.19 -6.23 -0.73
N ILE A 206 -1.39 -7.48 -0.34
CA ILE A 206 -1.28 -8.65 -1.22
C ILE A 206 -2.70 -9.00 -1.69
N GLN A 207 -2.87 -9.20 -2.99
CA GLN A 207 -4.12 -9.75 -3.50
C GLN A 207 -4.11 -11.27 -3.29
N PRO A 208 -4.95 -11.83 -2.39
CA PRO A 208 -4.97 -13.27 -2.20
C PRO A 208 -5.54 -13.96 -3.44
N PHE A 209 -4.84 -15.00 -3.92
CA PHE A 209 -5.21 -15.78 -5.08
C PHE A 209 -4.84 -17.25 -4.85
N GLY A 210 -5.64 -18.17 -5.39
CA GLY A 210 -5.36 -19.60 -5.38
C GLY A 210 -5.80 -20.31 -4.10
N SER A 211 -5.21 -21.49 -3.88
CA SER A 211 -5.46 -22.35 -2.72
C SER A 211 -4.82 -21.80 -1.43
N LEU A 212 -5.11 -22.45 -0.30
CA LEU A 212 -4.63 -22.02 1.01
C LEU A 212 -3.10 -22.01 1.11
N GLU A 213 -2.46 -23.00 0.50
CA GLU A 213 -1.00 -23.18 0.48
C GLU A 213 -0.33 -22.05 -0.31
N ILE A 214 -0.94 -21.64 -1.42
CA ILE A 214 -0.46 -20.51 -2.24
C ILE A 214 -0.54 -19.21 -1.42
N ILE A 215 -1.64 -19.00 -0.68
CA ILE A 215 -1.81 -17.83 0.17
C ILE A 215 -0.74 -17.80 1.28
N ARG A 216 -0.47 -18.94 1.92
CA ARG A 216 0.60 -19.04 2.94
C ARG A 216 1.97 -18.77 2.36
N PHE A 217 2.24 -19.31 1.18
CA PHE A 217 3.49 -19.06 0.46
C PHE A 217 3.65 -17.58 0.10
N GLN A 218 2.60 -16.92 -0.39
CA GLN A 218 2.60 -15.48 -0.67
C GLN A 218 2.91 -14.64 0.58
N LEU A 219 2.28 -14.97 1.71
CA LEU A 219 2.56 -14.31 2.99
C LEU A 219 4.01 -14.53 3.43
N SER A 220 4.51 -15.75 3.32
CA SER A 220 5.89 -16.11 3.68
C SER A 220 6.91 -15.37 2.82
N LEU A 221 6.67 -15.29 1.50
CA LEU A 221 7.49 -14.50 0.59
C LEU A 221 7.45 -13.01 0.95
N LYS A 222 6.27 -12.47 1.27
CA LYS A 222 6.15 -11.07 1.69
C LYS A 222 6.94 -10.78 2.96
N LEU A 223 6.82 -11.63 3.98
CA LEU A 223 7.56 -11.49 5.24
C LEU A 223 9.06 -11.59 5.03
N ARG A 224 9.54 -12.50 4.18
CA ARG A 224 10.96 -12.58 3.80
C ARG A 224 11.43 -11.31 3.10
N ALA A 225 10.63 -10.78 2.18
CA ALA A 225 10.95 -9.53 1.49
C ALA A 225 11.00 -8.34 2.45
N LEU A 226 10.08 -8.25 3.42
CA LEU A 226 10.10 -7.23 4.46
C LEU A 226 11.32 -7.37 5.37
N ARG A 227 11.66 -8.58 5.79
CA ARG A 227 12.86 -8.85 6.60
C ARG A 227 14.15 -8.45 5.88
N ALA A 228 14.25 -8.74 4.58
CA ALA A 228 15.39 -8.30 3.77
C ALA A 228 15.43 -6.77 3.66
N ASP A 229 14.29 -6.10 3.52
CA ASP A 229 14.19 -4.63 3.51
C ASP A 229 14.59 -4.03 4.88
N ASP A 230 14.18 -4.65 5.99
CA ASP A 230 14.58 -4.27 7.35
C ASP A 230 16.09 -4.42 7.56
N GLN A 231 16.70 -5.49 7.05
CA GLN A 231 18.15 -5.67 7.10
C GLN A 231 18.90 -4.61 6.28
N VAL A 232 18.33 -4.10 5.19
CA VAL A 232 18.91 -2.97 4.48
C VAL A 232 18.90 -1.72 5.37
N PHE A 233 17.80 -1.44 6.08
CA PHE A 233 17.74 -0.29 6.99
C PHE A 233 18.67 -0.41 8.20
N ILE A 234 18.78 -1.61 8.79
CA ILE A 234 19.56 -1.86 10.00
C ILE A 234 21.05 -2.03 9.67
N GLY A 235 21.37 -2.76 8.60
CA GLY A 235 22.72 -3.21 8.26
C GLY A 235 23.50 -2.29 7.33
N SER A 236 22.87 -1.31 6.67
CA SER A 236 23.59 -0.41 5.76
C SER A 236 24.06 0.87 6.46
N SER A 237 25.32 0.85 6.92
CA SER A 237 26.10 2.05 7.27
C SER A 237 26.26 3.04 6.09
N LEU A 238 25.80 2.68 4.89
CA LEU A 238 25.83 3.46 3.65
C LEU A 238 24.59 4.34 3.42
N GLU A 239 23.42 3.98 3.97
CA GLU A 239 22.18 4.76 3.77
C GLU A 239 21.84 5.65 4.96
N GLY A 240 22.46 5.52 6.14
CA GLY A 240 22.26 6.44 7.28
C GLY A 240 21.11 6.08 8.22
N GLY A 241 20.64 4.82 8.18
CA GLY A 241 19.60 4.32 9.10
C GLY A 241 18.19 4.82 8.77
N VAL A 242 17.29 4.77 9.75
CA VAL A 242 15.89 5.20 9.57
C VAL A 242 15.77 6.73 9.39
N ASP A 243 16.71 7.47 9.97
CA ASP A 243 16.70 8.94 10.01
C ASP A 243 17.05 9.59 8.65
N SER A 244 17.62 8.82 7.73
CA SER A 244 17.97 9.31 6.38
C SER A 244 16.83 9.17 5.37
N LEU A 245 15.71 8.54 5.75
CA LEU A 245 14.58 8.36 4.87
C LEU A 245 13.83 9.68 4.69
N THR A 246 13.44 9.94 3.45
CA THR A 246 12.50 11.02 3.18
C THR A 246 11.10 10.62 3.69
N VAL A 247 10.29 11.61 4.09
CA VAL A 247 8.89 11.41 4.52
C VAL A 247 8.10 10.46 3.60
N PRO A 248 8.11 10.59 2.25
CA PRO A 248 7.39 9.66 1.38
C PRO A 248 7.94 8.23 1.41
N GLU A 249 9.26 8.04 1.58
CA GLU A 249 9.87 6.72 1.71
C GLU A 249 9.51 6.06 3.02
N LEU A 250 9.50 6.82 4.11
CA LEU A 250 9.08 6.35 5.43
C LEU A 250 7.60 5.96 5.41
N GLN A 251 6.73 6.81 4.84
CA GLN A 251 5.31 6.48 4.66
C GLN A 251 5.12 5.21 3.80
N ALA A 252 5.89 5.03 2.73
CA ALA A 252 5.81 3.83 1.90
C ALA A 252 6.27 2.57 2.67
N ALA A 253 7.35 2.69 3.44
CA ALA A 253 7.88 1.62 4.29
C ALA A 253 6.88 1.21 5.38
N CYS A 254 6.25 2.19 6.05
CA CYS A 254 5.17 1.97 7.02
C CYS A 254 3.98 1.24 6.37
N ARG A 255 3.47 1.76 5.24
CA ARG A 255 2.34 1.16 4.51
C ARG A 255 2.59 -0.28 4.08
N ALA A 256 3.83 -0.61 3.69
CA ALA A 256 4.22 -1.95 3.28
C ALA A 256 4.23 -2.96 4.44
N ARG A 257 4.45 -2.46 5.67
CA ARG A 257 4.43 -3.23 6.93
C ARG A 257 3.05 -3.27 7.59
N GLY A 258 2.02 -2.73 6.93
CA GLY A 258 0.65 -2.74 7.44
C GLY A 258 0.30 -1.57 8.36
N MET A 259 1.24 -0.63 8.57
CA MET A 259 1.00 0.64 9.29
C MET A 259 0.24 1.65 8.42
#